data_AF-W1P209-F1
#
_entry.id   AF-W1P209-F1
#
_cell.length_a   1.000
_cell.length_b   1.000
_cell.length_c   1.000
_cell.angle_alpha   90.00
_cell.angle_beta   90.00
_cell.angle_gamma   90.00
#
_symmetry.space_group_name_H-M   'P 1'
#
loop_
_entity.id
_entity.type
_entity.pdbx_description
1 polymer ?
#
loop_
_entity_poly.entity_id
_entity_poly.type
_entity_poly.pdbx_seq_one_letter_code
_entity_poly.pdbx_strand_id
1 'polypeptide(L)'
;MDILKIFPLLMRRTSHRLALQPEEIDSLKRTKAWKGYSLRKGPNYTLKRTMAATDLTREQLQRGEWNDLEFKDYNFSALGQPTEGGHLHPLLKVRAQFRAIFLEMGFEEMPTNNFVESRTEIDVPNTEITD
;
A
#
# COMPACT_ATOMS: atom_id res chain seq x y z
N MET A 1 -37.42 32.74 9.99
CA MET A 1 -36.74 33.19 11.22
C MET A 1 -35.27 32.86 11.08
N ASP A 2 -34.46 33.86 10.73
CA ASP A 2 -33.10 33.66 10.22
C ASP A 2 -32.10 33.31 11.34
N ILE A 3 -31.57 32.09 11.32
CA ILE A 3 -30.53 31.61 12.26
C ILE A 3 -29.24 32.47 12.15
N LEU A 4 -29.02 33.12 11.00
CA LEU A 4 -27.89 34.02 10.75
C LEU A 4 -27.97 35.35 11.56
N LYS A 5 -29.16 35.79 12.00
CA LYS A 5 -29.31 37.03 12.80
C LYS A 5 -29.11 36.80 14.31
N ILE A 6 -29.16 35.56 14.78
CA ILE A 6 -29.03 35.20 16.20
C ILE A 6 -27.54 35.10 16.60
N PHE A 7 -26.67 34.71 15.66
CA PHE A 7 -25.25 34.46 15.92
C PHE A 7 -24.47 35.67 16.46
N PRO A 8 -24.65 36.91 15.95
CA PRO A 8 -23.98 38.10 16.49
C PRO A 8 -24.52 38.52 17.87
N LEU A 9 -25.78 38.18 18.17
CA LEU A 9 -26.43 38.52 19.45
C LEU A 9 -25.91 37.65 20.59
N LEU A 10 -25.56 36.39 20.31
CA LEU A 10 -24.97 35.48 21.30
C LEU A 10 -23.51 35.83 21.61
N MET A 11 -22.79 36.42 20.65
CA MET A 11 -21.39 36.86 20.79
C MET A 11 -21.22 38.19 21.56
N ARG A 12 -22.27 38.98 21.79
CA ARG A 12 -22.19 40.26 22.54
C ARG A 12 -22.31 40.11 24.06
N ARG A 13 -22.70 38.94 24.58
CA ARG A 13 -22.90 38.74 26.03
C ARG A 13 -21.66 38.28 26.81
N THR A 14 -20.55 38.00 26.13
CA THR A 14 -19.35 37.41 26.73
C THR A 14 -18.14 38.35 26.76
N SER A 15 -18.32 39.64 27.08
CA SER A 15 -17.19 40.58 27.11
C SER A 15 -16.44 40.66 28.45
N HIS A 16 -16.96 40.10 29.55
CA HIS A 16 -16.37 40.30 30.89
C HIS A 16 -15.97 39.05 31.69
N ARG A 17 -16.09 37.83 31.15
CA ARG A 17 -15.76 36.63 31.93
C ARG A 17 -15.40 35.43 31.08
N LEU A 18 -14.25 35.42 30.40
CA LEU A 18 -13.60 34.19 29.89
C LEU A 18 -12.27 34.52 29.15
N ALA A 19 -11.37 35.26 29.78
CA ALA A 19 -9.96 35.19 29.37
C ALA A 19 -9.35 34.01 30.14
N LEU A 20 -9.37 32.82 29.52
CA LEU A 20 -8.75 31.60 30.06
C LEU A 20 -7.22 31.75 30.03
N GLN A 21 -6.54 31.21 31.03
CA GLN A 21 -5.06 31.23 31.09
C GLN A 21 -4.47 30.35 29.98
N PRO A 22 -3.29 30.67 29.41
CA PRO A 22 -2.69 29.91 28.31
C PRO A 22 -2.37 28.43 28.66
N GLU A 23 -2.18 28.11 29.95
CA GLU A 23 -2.00 26.73 30.42
C GLU A 23 -3.30 25.90 30.36
N GLU A 24 -4.45 26.51 30.68
CA GLU A 24 -5.76 25.86 30.56
C GLU A 24 -6.09 25.59 29.09
N ILE A 25 -5.73 26.51 28.18
CA ILE A 25 -5.88 26.34 26.73
C ILE A 25 -5.12 25.12 26.22
N ASP A 26 -3.92 24.86 26.74
CA ASP A 26 -3.10 23.72 26.32
C ASP A 26 -3.70 22.38 26.75
N SER A 27 -4.25 22.31 27.97
CA SER A 27 -5.00 21.13 28.44
C SER A 27 -6.30 20.89 27.63
N LEU A 28 -6.95 21.96 27.16
CA LEU A 28 -8.19 21.93 26.38
C LEU A 28 -7.98 21.60 24.89
N LYS A 29 -6.77 21.75 24.34
CA LYS A 29 -6.42 21.27 22.98
C LYS A 29 -6.62 19.76 22.81
N ARG A 30 -6.71 19.00 23.91
CA ARG A 30 -7.04 17.56 23.90
C ARG A 30 -8.50 17.27 23.51
N THR A 31 -9.35 18.29 23.41
CA THR A 31 -10.73 18.13 22.95
C THR A 31 -10.81 18.06 21.42
N LYS A 32 -11.56 17.08 20.90
CA LYS A 32 -11.73 16.82 19.48
C LYS A 32 -12.42 18.00 18.80
N ALA A 33 -11.66 18.83 18.10
CA ALA A 33 -12.20 19.95 17.33
C ALA A 33 -13.17 19.43 16.25
N TRP A 34 -14.38 19.97 16.23
CA TRP A 34 -15.36 19.69 15.18
C TRP A 34 -14.97 20.48 13.91
N LYS A 35 -14.84 19.78 12.78
CA LYS A 35 -14.56 20.41 11.48
C LYS A 35 -15.86 20.51 10.71
N GLY A 36 -16.41 21.71 10.60
CA GLY A 36 -17.56 22.00 9.75
C GLY A 36 -17.12 22.62 8.42
N TYR A 37 -17.72 22.18 7.32
CA TYR A 37 -17.51 22.77 6.00
C TYR A 37 -18.82 23.40 5.52
N SER A 38 -18.75 24.64 5.02
CA SER A 38 -19.85 25.25 4.27
C SER A 38 -19.56 25.08 2.78
N LEU A 39 -20.34 24.25 2.11
CA LEU A 39 -20.17 23.96 0.68
C LEU A 39 -21.06 24.89 -0.15
N ARG A 40 -20.48 25.47 -1.21
CA ARG A 40 -21.22 26.20 -2.25
C ARG A 40 -21.00 25.52 -3.60
N LYS A 41 -21.98 25.63 -4.49
CA LYS A 41 -21.85 25.10 -5.86
C LYS A 41 -20.69 25.80 -6.56
N GLY A 42 -19.69 25.03 -6.98
CA GLY A 42 -18.54 25.53 -7.73
C GLY A 42 -18.84 25.71 -9.22
N PRO A 43 -17.88 26.24 -10.01
CA PRO A 43 -18.05 26.49 -11.45
C PRO A 43 -18.36 25.22 -12.25
N ASN A 44 -17.77 24.08 -11.86
CA ASN A 44 -17.98 22.77 -12.50
C ASN A 44 -19.05 21.92 -11.78
N TYR A 45 -19.99 22.56 -11.08
CA TYR A 45 -21.07 21.83 -10.40
C TYR A 45 -22.11 21.37 -11.43
N THR A 46 -22.16 20.06 -11.65
CA THR A 46 -23.15 19.41 -12.52
C THR A 46 -24.07 18.51 -11.70
N LEU A 47 -25.38 18.58 -11.94
CA LEU A 47 -26.39 17.80 -11.21
C LEU A 47 -26.32 16.29 -11.52
N LYS A 48 -25.82 15.94 -12.71
CA LYS A 48 -25.57 14.58 -13.16
C LYS A 48 -24.06 14.35 -13.25
N ARG A 49 -23.59 13.27 -12.65
CA ARG A 49 -22.19 12.85 -12.74
C ARG A 49 -21.96 12.20 -14.10
N THR A 50 -21.10 12.79 -14.93
CA THR A 50 -20.60 12.12 -16.14
C THR A 50 -19.64 11.01 -15.72
N MET A 51 -19.81 9.81 -16.27
CA MET A 51 -18.84 8.73 -16.07
C MET A 51 -17.74 8.91 -17.10
N ALA A 52 -16.62 9.51 -16.68
CA ALA A 52 -15.41 9.55 -17.49
C ALA A 52 -14.95 8.11 -17.76
N ALA A 53 -14.47 7.85 -18.98
CA ALA A 53 -13.98 6.53 -19.35
C ALA A 53 -12.67 6.23 -18.59
N THR A 54 -12.55 5.02 -18.06
CA THR A 54 -11.35 4.58 -17.31
C THR A 54 -10.26 4.08 -18.25
N ASP A 55 -10.66 3.30 -19.27
CA ASP A 55 -9.75 2.66 -20.21
C ASP A 55 -10.25 2.87 -21.64
N LEU A 56 -9.30 2.92 -22.57
CA LEU A 56 -9.57 2.98 -24.00
C LEU A 56 -9.97 1.58 -24.51
N THR A 57 -11.21 1.44 -24.97
CA THR A 57 -11.68 0.18 -25.55
C THR A 57 -11.36 0.10 -27.04
N ARG A 58 -11.21 -1.11 -27.56
CA ARG A 58 -10.95 -1.35 -28.99
C ARG A 58 -12.02 -0.73 -29.89
N GLU A 59 -13.27 -0.76 -29.44
CA GLU A 59 -14.42 -0.22 -30.18
C GLU A 59 -14.37 1.31 -30.28
N GLN A 60 -13.95 1.99 -29.21
CA GLN A 60 -13.73 3.45 -29.20
C GLN A 60 -12.63 3.85 -30.17
N LEU A 61 -11.55 3.05 -30.23
CA LEU A 61 -10.46 3.28 -31.17
C LEU A 61 -10.91 3.13 -32.63
N GLN A 62 -11.71 2.10 -32.93
CA GLN A 62 -12.21 1.82 -34.27
C GLN A 62 -13.24 2.85 -34.77
N ARG A 63 -14.04 3.41 -33.85
CA ARG A 63 -15.07 4.40 -34.18
C ARG A 63 -14.57 5.84 -34.19
N GLY A 64 -13.38 6.12 -33.66
CA GLY A 64 -12.81 7.47 -33.60
C GLY A 64 -13.32 8.34 -32.44
N GLU A 65 -14.20 7.79 -31.60
CA GLU A 65 -14.82 8.45 -30.43
C GLU A 65 -13.84 8.75 -29.28
N TRP A 66 -12.58 8.34 -29.41
CA TRP A 66 -11.56 8.54 -28.37
C TRP A 66 -11.12 10.00 -28.21
N ASN A 67 -11.35 10.86 -29.21
CA ASN A 67 -10.99 12.29 -29.15
C ASN A 67 -11.96 13.12 -28.28
N ASP A 68 -13.24 12.77 -28.31
CA ASP A 68 -14.31 13.55 -27.66
C ASP A 68 -14.66 13.04 -26.26
N LEU A 69 -14.07 11.90 -25.84
CA LEU A 69 -14.30 11.31 -24.52
C LEU A 69 -13.40 11.93 -23.45
N GLU A 70 -14.00 12.35 -22.34
CA GLU A 70 -13.26 12.71 -21.13
C GLU A 70 -12.80 11.45 -20.39
N PHE A 71 -11.48 11.29 -20.25
CA PHE A 71 -10.86 10.19 -19.50
C PHE A 71 -10.57 10.60 -18.07
N LYS A 72 -10.63 9.61 -17.17
CA LYS A 72 -10.18 9.79 -15.79
C LYS A 72 -8.65 9.78 -15.74
N ASP A 73 -8.06 10.73 -15.01
CA ASP A 73 -6.61 10.77 -14.81
C ASP A 73 -6.09 9.45 -14.20
N TYR A 74 -5.03 8.92 -14.80
CA TYR A 74 -4.39 7.70 -14.35
C TYR A 74 -3.54 7.97 -13.10
N ASN A 75 -3.67 7.11 -12.08
CA ASN A 75 -2.89 7.24 -10.85
C ASN A 75 -1.53 6.55 -10.98
N PHE A 76 -0.51 7.29 -11.43
CA PHE A 76 0.87 6.81 -11.54
C PHE A 76 1.54 6.46 -10.20
N SER A 77 0.96 6.90 -9.08
CA SER A 77 1.48 6.57 -7.75
C SER A 77 0.94 5.22 -7.22
N ALA A 78 0.00 4.60 -7.92
CA ALA A 78 -0.50 3.27 -7.55
C ALA A 78 0.43 2.16 -8.06
N LEU A 79 0.56 1.10 -7.27
CA LEU A 79 1.18 -0.14 -7.75
C LEU A 79 0.28 -0.76 -8.82
N GLY A 80 0.88 -1.12 -9.95
CA GLY A 80 0.18 -1.81 -11.03
C GLY A 80 -0.27 -3.22 -10.65
N GLN A 81 -1.03 -3.85 -11.54
CA GLN A 81 -1.43 -5.24 -11.34
C GLN A 81 -0.21 -6.16 -11.34
N PRO A 82 -0.06 -7.06 -10.34
CA PRO A 82 1.03 -8.02 -10.34
C PRO A 82 0.90 -8.98 -11.53
N THR A 83 2.01 -9.32 -12.15
CA THR A 83 2.05 -10.35 -13.19
C THR A 83 2.03 -11.73 -12.56
N GLU A 84 1.13 -12.59 -13.01
CA GLU A 84 1.09 -13.99 -12.61
C GLU A 84 2.26 -14.77 -13.23
N GLY A 85 3.05 -15.45 -12.40
CA GLY A 85 4.22 -16.22 -12.83
C GLY A 85 4.54 -17.37 -11.88
N GLY A 86 5.35 -18.33 -12.33
CA GLY A 86 5.77 -19.45 -11.49
C GLY A 86 6.70 -19.02 -10.36
N HIS A 87 6.51 -19.58 -9.16
CA HIS A 87 7.35 -19.30 -8.00
C HIS A 87 8.19 -20.52 -7.60
N LEU A 88 9.49 -20.33 -7.41
CA LEU A 88 10.37 -21.33 -6.83
C LEU A 88 10.32 -21.26 -5.30
N HIS A 89 10.25 -22.41 -4.63
CA HIS A 89 10.27 -22.45 -3.17
C HIS A 89 11.55 -21.81 -2.61
N PRO A 90 11.46 -20.86 -1.64
CA PRO A 90 12.62 -20.12 -1.14
C PRO A 90 13.78 -21.01 -0.66
N LEU A 91 13.47 -22.12 0.03
CA LEU A 91 14.50 -23.06 0.49
C LEU A 91 15.26 -23.70 -0.68
N LEU A 92 14.58 -24.02 -1.78
CA LEU A 92 15.20 -24.64 -2.95
C LEU A 92 16.07 -23.62 -3.70
N LYS A 93 15.67 -22.35 -3.71
CA LYS A 93 16.49 -21.25 -4.26
C LYS A 93 17.79 -21.10 -3.48
N VAL A 94 17.71 -21.09 -2.15
CA VAL A 94 18.87 -21.00 -1.26
C VAL A 94 19.75 -22.24 -1.38
N ARG A 95 19.16 -23.45 -1.44
CA ARG A 95 19.89 -24.70 -1.69
C ARG A 95 20.71 -24.63 -2.98
N ALA A 96 20.12 -24.12 -4.06
CA ALA A 96 20.82 -23.98 -5.34
C ALA A 96 22.01 -23.00 -5.24
N GLN A 97 21.85 -21.90 -4.50
CA GLN A 97 22.93 -20.94 -4.25
C GLN A 97 24.09 -21.55 -3.45
N PHE A 98 23.79 -22.27 -2.35
CA PHE A 98 24.83 -22.95 -1.58
C PHE A 98 25.59 -23.98 -2.42
N ARG A 99 24.87 -24.78 -3.22
CA ARG A 99 25.51 -25.74 -4.12
C ARG A 99 26.46 -25.05 -5.10
N ALA A 100 26.06 -23.93 -5.69
CA ALA A 100 26.92 -23.18 -6.60
C ALA A 100 28.20 -22.69 -5.91
N ILE A 101 28.10 -22.16 -4.69
CA ILE A 101 29.25 -21.69 -3.90
C ILE A 101 30.23 -22.83 -3.62
N PHE A 102 29.75 -24.02 -3.21
CA PHE A 102 30.62 -25.17 -2.96
C PHE A 102 31.33 -25.66 -4.23
N LEU A 103 30.63 -25.69 -5.37
CA LEU A 103 31.23 -26.05 -6.65
C LEU A 103 32.31 -25.05 -7.10
N GLU A 104 32.07 -23.74 -6.92
CA GLU A 104 33.05 -22.69 -7.23
C GLU A 104 34.31 -22.78 -6.35
N MET A 105 34.17 -23.24 -5.10
CA MET A 105 35.30 -23.50 -4.20
C MET A 105 36.04 -24.82 -4.51
N GLY A 106 35.60 -25.58 -5.53
CA GLY A 106 36.23 -26.83 -5.95
C GLY A 106 35.78 -28.07 -5.16
N PHE A 107 34.68 -27.99 -4.41
CA PHE A 107 34.06 -29.17 -3.78
C PHE A 107 33.18 -29.90 -4.79
N GLU A 108 33.03 -31.21 -4.61
CA GLU A 108 32.12 -32.07 -5.39
C GLU A 108 30.89 -32.47 -4.55
N GLU A 109 29.72 -32.59 -5.18
CA GLU A 109 28.46 -32.94 -4.51
C GLU A 109 28.44 -34.45 -4.17
N MET A 110 28.37 -34.79 -2.88
CA MET A 110 28.27 -36.18 -2.42
C MET A 110 26.86 -36.76 -2.68
N PRO A 111 26.73 -38.03 -3.11
CA PRO A 111 25.43 -38.64 -3.37
C PRO A 111 24.68 -38.99 -2.07
N THR A 112 23.75 -38.14 -1.63
CA THR A 112 22.95 -38.34 -0.39
C THR A 112 21.53 -38.83 -0.69
N ASN A 113 21.38 -39.95 -1.42
CA ASN A 113 20.06 -40.49 -1.80
C ASN A 113 19.44 -41.42 -0.73
N ASN A 114 19.93 -41.39 0.51
CA ASN A 114 19.42 -42.20 1.60
C ASN A 114 18.68 -41.32 2.63
N PHE A 115 17.48 -41.75 3.02
CA PHE A 115 16.66 -41.06 4.02
C PHE A 115 16.78 -41.70 5.41
N VAL A 116 17.27 -42.94 5.49
CA VAL A 116 17.37 -43.70 6.74
C VAL A 116 18.81 -44.16 6.90
N GLU A 117 19.52 -43.48 7.79
CA GLU A 117 20.88 -43.88 8.14
C GLU A 117 20.92 -44.84 9.33
N SER A 118 21.84 -45.78 9.26
CA SER A 118 22.05 -46.76 10.33
C SER A 118 22.74 -46.12 11.52
N ARG A 119 22.42 -46.60 12.74
CA ARG A 119 22.93 -46.05 14.01
C ARG A 119 24.47 -45.96 14.09
N THR A 120 25.19 -46.73 13.28
CA THR A 120 26.65 -46.81 13.26
C THR A 120 27.36 -45.58 12.70
N GLU A 121 26.66 -44.68 11.98
CA GLU A 121 27.26 -43.43 11.48
C GLU A 121 27.63 -42.41 12.56
N ILE A 122 27.21 -42.64 13.81
CA ILE A 122 27.61 -41.82 14.96
C ILE A 122 29.08 -42.10 15.35
N ASP A 123 29.64 -43.26 14.96
CA ASP A 123 30.95 -43.74 15.43
C ASP A 123 31.99 -44.01 14.31
N VAL A 124 31.71 -43.68 13.05
CA VAL A 124 32.71 -43.86 11.96
C VAL A 124 33.61 -42.62 11.85
N PRO A 125 34.93 -42.73 12.09
CA PRO A 125 35.85 -41.69 11.66
C PRO A 125 35.90 -41.71 10.13
N ASN A 126 35.70 -40.55 9.50
CA ASN A 126 35.73 -40.36 8.05
C ASN A 126 36.94 -41.07 7.40
N THR A 127 36.75 -42.31 6.92
CA THR A 127 37.74 -43.02 6.13
C THR A 127 37.38 -42.92 4.66
N GLU A 128 38.16 -42.07 3.99
CA GLU A 128 38.73 -42.26 2.65
C GLU A 128 37.81 -42.85 1.57
N ILE A 129 37.32 -41.95 0.72
CA ILE A 129 36.89 -42.27 -0.64
C ILE A 129 38.17 -42.52 -1.45
N THR A 130 38.50 -43.79 -1.69
CA THR A 130 39.37 -44.18 -2.81
C THR A 130 38.55 -44.95 -3.84
N ASP A 131 38.65 -44.44 -5.07
CA ASP A 131 38.17 -44.89 -6.38
C ASP A 131 36.66 -44.83 -6.69
#